data_AF-A0A9Q9FBX5-F1
#
_entry.id   AF-A0A9Q9FBX5-F1
#
_cell.length_a   1.000
_cell.length_b   1.000
_cell.length_c   1.000
_cell.angle_alpha   90.00
_cell.angle_beta   90.00
_cell.angle_gamma   90.00
#
_symmetry.space_group_name_H-M   'P 1'
#
loop_
_entity.id
_entity.type
_entity.pdbx_description
1 polymer ?
#
loop_
_entity_poly.entity_id
_entity_poly.type
_entity_poly.pdbx_seq_one_letter_code
_entity_poly.pdbx_strand_id
1 'polypeptide(L)'
;MFGFVLTIALYDYAMGRESHVQGSQLIDNLKIVPSPSMIGMLKEMKGLFSYVSENEKFDGEGIEVKHDGRMFVVPSTEDVEKAVDVLKKYPAPSEEAISAMRSGDGNAEGQLGNFIVYFLDSSGYKESLQRNKEGFAEFVSTDLSLASSLEVPVPGIYGYNANDRLSYKLPLSEENIKRVISLSNLSIFGFTSPANISLYRSLKGTIFYIFFDTKSGPEALMEYFGVLNDFRYDVRVIIIPRIKESVDLSEYGLTEENLPGCISISEDGGKYVLKNVSRESISGFVKDVLDSVVDRSEMGKCGNWGWFRED
;
A
#
# COMPACT_ATOMS: atom_id res chain seq x y z
N MET A 1 -50.18 4.22 3.05
CA MET A 1 -49.27 3.55 4.00
C MET A 1 -48.11 3.02 3.17
N PHE A 2 -46.88 3.36 3.56
CA PHE A 2 -45.58 3.05 2.93
C PHE A 2 -45.17 3.79 1.65
N GLY A 3 -43.97 4.38 1.75
CA GLY A 3 -43.24 5.05 0.67
C GLY A 3 -42.03 5.82 1.22
N PHE A 4 -41.23 5.22 2.11
CA PHE A 4 -39.94 5.78 2.51
C PHE A 4 -38.90 5.35 1.48
N VAL A 5 -38.58 6.26 0.56
CA VAL A 5 -37.37 6.20 -0.25
C VAL A 5 -36.23 6.71 0.63
N LEU A 6 -35.30 5.82 0.96
CA LEU A 6 -34.13 6.11 1.78
C LEU A 6 -33.12 6.87 0.91
N THR A 7 -33.18 8.19 0.97
CA THR A 7 -32.17 9.10 0.43
C THR A 7 -30.92 9.00 1.30
N ILE A 8 -29.92 8.23 0.88
CA ILE A 8 -28.59 8.29 1.51
C ILE A 8 -27.95 9.60 1.04
N ALA A 9 -27.86 10.53 1.97
CA ALA A 9 -27.28 11.84 1.80
C ALA A 9 -25.79 11.72 1.44
N LEU A 10 -25.45 12.14 0.22
CA LEU A 10 -24.11 12.59 -0.16
C LEU A 10 -23.93 14.00 0.40
N TYR A 11 -23.29 14.10 1.56
CA TYR A 11 -22.82 15.37 2.13
C TYR A 11 -21.47 15.14 2.80
N ASP A 12 -20.40 15.41 2.06
CA ASP A 12 -19.47 16.50 2.39
C ASP A 12 -18.43 16.61 1.27
N TYR A 13 -18.72 17.48 0.31
CA TYR A 13 -17.73 17.98 -0.64
C TYR A 13 -17.87 19.51 -0.69
N ALA A 14 -17.46 20.13 0.42
CA ALA A 14 -17.19 21.55 0.47
C ALA A 14 -15.69 21.71 0.69
N MET A 15 -14.97 22.12 -0.35
CA MET A 15 -14.09 23.29 -0.36
C MET A 15 -13.26 23.31 -1.65
N GLY A 16 -13.88 23.82 -2.71
CA GLY A 16 -13.16 24.45 -3.79
C GLY A 16 -12.94 25.93 -3.43
N ARG A 17 -11.75 26.26 -2.94
CA ARG A 17 -11.07 27.56 -3.06
C ARG A 17 -9.84 27.54 -2.16
N GLU A 18 -8.66 27.31 -2.74
CA GLU A 18 -7.39 27.93 -2.29
C GLU A 18 -6.22 27.64 -3.26
N SER A 19 -6.48 27.71 -4.56
CA SER A 19 -5.44 27.66 -5.59
C SER A 19 -4.86 29.06 -5.82
N HIS A 20 -4.14 29.63 -4.85
CA HIS A 20 -3.16 30.72 -5.11
C HIS A 20 -2.24 31.15 -3.94
N VAL A 21 -2.31 30.53 -2.75
CA VAL A 21 -1.46 30.93 -1.59
C VAL A 21 -0.36 29.91 -1.22
N GLN A 22 -0.40 28.68 -1.75
CA GLN A 22 0.47 27.58 -1.29
C GLN A 22 1.94 27.60 -1.79
N GLY A 23 2.34 28.52 -2.66
CA GLY A 23 3.69 28.52 -3.24
C GLY A 23 4.82 28.89 -2.27
N SER A 24 4.56 29.76 -1.26
CA SER A 24 5.62 30.25 -0.38
C SER A 24 5.78 29.46 0.92
N GLN A 25 4.76 28.73 1.38
CA GLN A 25 4.83 27.93 2.62
C GLN A 25 5.51 26.56 2.43
N LEU A 26 5.55 26.04 1.20
CA LEU A 26 6.15 24.73 0.87
C LEU A 26 7.69 24.69 0.89
N ILE A 27 8.35 25.80 1.22
CA ILE A 27 9.79 25.97 1.08
C ILE A 27 10.45 26.58 2.32
N ASP A 28 9.66 26.81 3.37
CA ASP A 28 10.20 27.12 4.68
C ASP A 28 11.01 25.90 5.16
N ASN A 29 12.16 26.14 5.81
CA ASN A 29 13.09 25.09 6.29
C ASN A 29 13.88 24.31 5.23
N LEU A 30 13.73 24.58 3.92
CA LEU A 30 14.62 23.98 2.92
C LEU A 30 16.02 24.60 3.06
N LYS A 31 17.05 23.76 3.16
CA LYS A 31 18.44 24.17 3.27
C LYS A 31 19.34 23.33 2.39
N ILE A 32 20.29 23.97 1.72
CA ILE A 32 21.35 23.32 0.93
C ILE A 32 22.70 23.65 1.56
N VAL A 33 23.47 22.64 1.96
CA VAL A 33 24.75 22.79 2.68
C VAL A 33 25.86 22.06 1.92
N PRO A 34 26.70 22.77 1.16
CA PRO A 34 27.81 22.16 0.43
C PRO A 34 28.99 21.80 1.36
N SER A 35 29.68 20.71 1.03
CA SER A 35 30.94 20.31 1.69
C SER A 35 32.08 21.31 1.43
N PRO A 36 33.12 21.36 2.30
CA PRO A 36 34.31 22.19 2.13
C PRO A 36 34.97 22.09 0.76
N SER A 37 35.04 20.89 0.19
CA SER A 37 35.60 20.65 -1.14
C SER A 37 34.74 21.23 -2.28
N MET A 38 33.46 21.51 -2.02
CA MET A 38 32.49 22.06 -2.98
C MET A 38 32.13 23.53 -2.69
N ILE A 39 32.70 24.15 -1.65
CA ILE A 39 32.49 25.58 -1.31
C ILE A 39 32.88 26.52 -2.48
N GLY A 40 33.82 26.12 -3.34
CA GLY A 40 34.16 26.90 -4.54
C GLY A 40 32.98 27.10 -5.52
N MET A 41 31.97 26.21 -5.48
CA MET A 41 30.77 26.25 -6.32
C MET A 41 29.60 26.99 -5.65
N LEU A 42 29.79 27.51 -4.44
CA LEU A 42 28.73 28.08 -3.60
C LEU A 42 28.10 29.33 -4.25
N LYS A 43 28.89 30.13 -4.97
CA LYS A 43 28.39 31.30 -5.72
C LYS A 43 27.47 30.91 -6.89
N GLU A 44 27.80 29.83 -7.60
CA GLU A 44 26.99 29.28 -8.67
C GLU A 44 25.70 28.67 -8.11
N MET A 45 25.80 27.90 -7.03
CA MET A 45 24.65 27.32 -6.33
C MET A 45 23.70 28.39 -5.78
N LYS A 46 24.20 29.51 -5.25
CA LYS A 46 23.34 30.62 -4.84
C LYS A 46 22.62 31.31 -6.00
N GLY A 47 23.22 31.30 -7.18
CA GLY A 47 22.59 31.79 -8.41
C GLY A 47 21.44 30.90 -8.87
N LEU A 48 21.52 29.60 -8.57
CA LEU A 48 20.54 28.58 -8.98
C LEU A 48 19.48 28.30 -7.90
N PHE A 49 19.88 28.35 -6.62
CA PHE A 49 19.05 27.98 -5.48
C PHE A 49 19.13 29.04 -4.38
N SER A 50 18.00 29.65 -4.04
CA SER A 50 17.91 30.67 -3.00
C SER A 50 18.10 30.14 -1.57
N TYR A 51 18.20 28.82 -1.39
CA TYR A 51 18.16 28.12 -0.08
C TYR A 51 19.53 27.62 0.41
N VAL A 52 20.62 28.07 -0.22
CA VAL A 52 21.98 27.67 0.17
C VAL A 52 22.34 28.34 1.51
N SER A 53 22.69 27.52 2.50
CA SER A 53 23.12 27.98 3.83
C SER A 53 24.64 28.17 3.86
N GLU A 54 25.10 29.32 4.37
CA GLU A 54 26.52 29.60 4.59
C GLU A 54 26.98 29.35 6.03
N ASN A 55 26.03 29.28 6.96
CA ASN A 55 26.33 29.22 8.39
C ASN A 55 26.46 27.78 8.90
N GLU A 56 25.90 26.81 8.17
CA GLU A 56 26.03 25.40 8.48
C GLU A 56 27.25 24.81 7.76
N LYS A 57 27.99 23.96 8.47
CA LYS A 57 29.14 23.23 7.93
C LYS A 57 28.79 21.77 7.80
N PHE A 58 29.18 21.17 6.69
CA PHE A 58 29.05 19.75 6.42
C PHE A 58 30.43 19.15 6.20
N ASP A 59 30.90 18.33 7.13
CA ASP A 59 32.27 17.78 7.08
C ASP A 59 32.41 16.54 6.16
N GLY A 60 31.34 16.13 5.47
CA GLY A 60 31.34 15.01 4.53
C GLY A 60 31.67 15.41 3.09
N GLU A 61 31.54 14.46 2.16
CA GLU A 61 31.66 14.71 0.72
C GLU A 61 30.27 14.92 0.09
N GLY A 62 30.15 15.88 -0.82
CA GLY A 62 28.89 16.18 -1.53
C GLY A 62 28.17 17.42 -1.02
N ILE A 63 26.85 17.45 -1.20
CA ILE A 63 25.95 18.55 -0.86
C ILE A 63 24.79 17.97 -0.06
N GLU A 64 24.58 18.44 1.17
CA GLU A 64 23.38 18.10 1.94
C GLU A 64 22.19 18.93 1.47
N VAL A 65 21.05 18.28 1.22
CA VAL A 65 19.76 18.91 0.93
C VAL A 65 18.80 18.50 2.04
N LYS A 66 18.39 19.46 2.88
CA LYS A 66 17.58 19.23 4.08
C LYS A 66 16.22 19.91 3.99
N HIS A 67 15.16 19.23 4.39
CA HIS A 67 13.81 19.80 4.46
C HIS A 67 12.97 19.05 5.51
N ASP A 68 12.41 19.76 6.49
CA ASP A 68 11.52 19.22 7.53
C ASP A 68 12.05 17.92 8.16
N GLY A 69 13.29 17.94 8.66
CA GLY A 69 13.93 16.80 9.33
C GLY A 69 14.43 15.69 8.41
N ARG A 70 14.24 15.81 7.09
CA ARG A 70 14.73 14.86 6.08
C ARG A 70 15.98 15.39 5.41
N MET A 71 16.85 14.49 4.96
CA MET A 71 18.14 14.86 4.40
C MET A 71 18.61 13.87 3.32
N PHE A 72 19.02 14.41 2.18
CA PHE A 72 19.80 13.70 1.17
C PHE A 72 21.21 14.27 1.08
N VAL A 73 22.19 13.41 0.81
CA VAL A 73 23.54 13.83 0.42
C VAL A 73 23.70 13.54 -1.07
N VAL A 74 23.87 14.59 -1.87
CA VAL A 74 24.00 14.47 -3.33
C VAL A 74 25.44 14.77 -3.78
N PRO A 75 25.94 14.09 -4.83
CA PRO A 75 27.33 14.22 -5.26
C PRO A 75 27.59 15.44 -6.14
N SER A 76 26.55 16.03 -6.73
CA SER A 76 26.67 17.13 -7.70
C SER A 76 25.54 18.14 -7.60
N THR A 77 25.76 19.33 -8.14
CA THR A 77 24.77 20.41 -8.21
C THR A 77 23.54 20.05 -9.06
N GLU A 78 23.72 19.24 -10.11
CA GLU A 78 22.62 18.76 -10.98
C GLU A 78 21.62 17.88 -10.22
N ASP A 79 22.10 17.13 -9.23
CA ASP A 79 21.25 16.23 -8.44
C ASP A 79 20.53 16.96 -7.29
N VAL A 80 20.92 18.20 -6.98
CA VAL A 80 20.25 19.03 -5.95
C VAL A 80 18.80 19.30 -6.34
N GLU A 81 18.52 19.63 -7.60
CA GLU A 81 17.16 19.93 -8.05
C GLU A 81 16.24 18.72 -7.87
N LYS A 82 16.70 17.52 -8.24
CA LYS A 82 15.94 16.27 -8.06
C LYS A 82 15.67 15.98 -6.59
N ALA A 83 16.67 16.15 -5.72
CA ALA A 83 16.50 15.97 -4.29
C ALA A 83 15.50 16.98 -3.70
N VAL A 84 15.57 18.24 -4.11
CA VAL A 84 14.61 19.28 -3.73
C VAL A 84 13.20 18.93 -4.19
N ASP A 85 13.04 18.46 -5.42
CA ASP A 85 11.73 18.08 -5.98
C ASP A 85 11.07 16.95 -5.19
N VAL A 86 11.84 15.92 -4.81
CA VAL A 86 11.33 14.83 -3.96
C VAL A 86 10.89 15.38 -2.59
N LEU A 87 11.71 16.20 -1.95
CA LEU A 87 11.44 16.75 -0.61
C LEU A 87 10.27 17.75 -0.58
N LYS A 88 10.00 18.45 -1.68
CA LYS A 88 8.83 19.32 -1.86
C LYS A 88 7.57 18.54 -2.20
N LYS A 89 7.69 17.51 -3.04
CA LYS A 89 6.54 16.74 -3.54
C LYS A 89 5.93 15.85 -2.47
N TYR A 90 6.76 15.27 -1.60
CA TYR A 90 6.34 14.39 -0.53
C TYR A 90 6.68 15.04 0.80
N PRO A 91 5.76 15.16 1.77
CA PRO A 91 6.07 15.64 3.12
C PRO A 91 6.85 14.60 3.95
N ALA A 92 7.39 15.04 5.10
CA ALA A 92 7.86 14.12 6.14
C ALA A 92 6.69 13.40 6.79
N PRO A 93 6.87 12.16 7.29
CA PRO A 93 5.83 11.48 8.06
C PRO A 93 5.36 12.36 9.22
N SER A 94 4.03 12.49 9.39
CA SER A 94 3.48 13.20 10.55
C SER A 94 3.68 12.40 11.84
N GLU A 95 3.55 13.06 12.99
CA GLU A 95 3.63 12.38 14.30
C GLU A 95 2.57 11.27 14.43
N GLU A 96 1.38 11.46 13.86
CA GLU A 96 0.34 10.43 13.81
C GLU A 96 0.77 9.23 12.97
N ALA A 97 1.43 9.47 11.83
CA ALA A 97 1.96 8.40 10.99
C ALA A 97 3.06 7.63 11.72
N ILE A 98 3.98 8.33 12.37
CA ILE A 98 5.07 7.74 13.18
C ILE A 98 4.50 6.93 14.34
N SER A 99 3.50 7.47 15.04
CA SER A 99 2.79 6.79 16.12
C SER A 99 2.11 5.51 15.62
N ALA A 100 1.37 5.58 14.51
CA ALA A 100 0.74 4.42 13.88
C ALA A 100 1.77 3.34 13.51
N MET A 101 2.90 3.74 12.90
CA MET A 101 4.00 2.82 12.58
C MET A 101 4.58 2.12 13.81
N ARG A 102 4.82 2.85 14.90
CA ARG A 102 5.41 2.30 16.14
C ARG A 102 4.44 1.48 16.96
N SER A 103 3.15 1.79 16.88
CA SER A 103 2.12 1.17 17.72
C SER A 103 1.89 -0.31 17.47
N GLY A 104 2.36 -0.85 16.32
CA GLY A 104 2.39 -2.29 16.03
C GLY A 104 1.08 -3.01 16.34
N ASP A 105 0.20 -3.12 15.35
CA ASP A 105 -1.15 -3.70 15.48
C ASP A 105 -2.02 -2.99 16.53
N GLY A 106 -2.48 -1.78 16.18
CA GLY A 106 -3.89 -1.45 16.38
C GLY A 106 -4.32 -0.63 17.60
N ASN A 107 -3.43 0.13 18.25
CA ASN A 107 -3.81 1.07 19.33
C ASN A 107 -3.55 2.56 19.02
N ALA A 108 -3.33 2.93 17.76
CA ALA A 108 -3.29 4.34 17.41
C ALA A 108 -4.71 4.92 17.40
N GLU A 109 -5.07 5.69 18.45
CA GLU A 109 -6.25 6.58 18.49
C GLU A 109 -6.07 7.80 17.56
N GLY A 110 -5.60 7.58 16.33
CA GLY A 110 -5.37 8.62 15.34
C GLY A 110 -6.26 8.42 14.12
N GLN A 111 -6.87 9.51 13.65
CA GLN A 111 -7.71 9.56 12.43
C GLN A 111 -6.92 9.37 11.12
N LEU A 112 -5.65 8.94 11.17
CA LEU A 112 -4.87 8.75 9.97
C LEU A 112 -5.38 7.51 9.24
N GLY A 113 -5.96 7.72 8.05
CA GLY A 113 -6.37 6.65 7.14
C GLY A 113 -5.17 5.86 6.59
N ASN A 114 -5.35 5.14 5.49
CA ASN A 114 -4.22 4.41 4.89
C ASN A 114 -3.12 5.39 4.48
N PHE A 115 -1.86 4.97 4.56
CA PHE A 115 -0.73 5.81 4.17
C PHE A 115 0.46 4.98 3.68
N ILE A 116 1.36 5.64 2.97
CA ILE A 116 2.61 5.05 2.48
C ILE A 116 3.78 5.94 2.90
N VAL A 117 4.84 5.33 3.42
CA VAL A 117 6.12 5.99 3.69
C VAL A 117 7.20 5.34 2.85
N TYR A 118 7.86 6.13 2.00
CA TYR A 118 9.07 5.73 1.29
C TYR A 118 10.27 6.03 2.20
N PHE A 119 10.98 4.98 2.63
CA PHE A 119 12.22 5.09 3.37
C PHE A 119 13.40 5.08 2.40
N LEU A 120 14.07 6.22 2.27
CA LEU A 120 15.07 6.47 1.25
C LEU A 120 16.43 6.74 1.91
N ASP A 121 17.49 6.19 1.30
CA ASP A 121 18.86 6.56 1.61
C ASP A 121 19.29 7.78 0.76
N SER A 122 20.58 8.12 0.81
CA SER A 122 21.16 9.22 0.04
C SER A 122 20.96 9.09 -1.47
N SER A 123 20.66 7.91 -2.01
CA SER A 123 20.42 7.70 -3.44
C SER A 123 18.95 7.80 -3.85
N GLY A 124 18.02 7.79 -2.88
CA GLY A 124 16.59 7.65 -3.14
C GLY A 124 15.93 8.81 -3.89
N TYR A 125 16.62 9.95 -4.04
CA TYR A 125 16.16 11.04 -4.91
C TYR A 125 16.13 10.67 -6.41
N LYS A 126 16.80 9.56 -6.79
CA LYS A 126 16.81 9.04 -8.16
C LYS A 126 15.63 8.12 -8.47
N GLU A 127 14.85 7.77 -7.46
CA GLU A 127 13.81 6.75 -7.54
C GLU A 127 12.51 7.30 -8.14
N SER A 128 11.87 6.49 -8.99
CA SER A 128 10.59 6.83 -9.60
C SER A 128 9.45 6.54 -8.63
N LEU A 129 9.18 7.49 -7.73
CA LEU A 129 8.09 7.38 -6.77
C LEU A 129 6.74 7.69 -7.43
N GLN A 130 5.76 6.81 -7.24
CA GLN A 130 4.40 7.05 -7.73
C GLN A 130 3.56 7.75 -6.68
N ARG A 131 2.79 8.76 -7.14
CA ARG A 131 1.72 9.36 -6.35
C ARG A 131 0.46 8.52 -6.46
N ASN A 132 -0.10 8.16 -5.33
CA ASN A 132 -1.41 7.54 -5.24
C ASN A 132 -2.49 8.59 -5.57
N LYS A 133 -3.34 8.26 -6.54
CA LYS A 133 -4.45 9.13 -6.97
C LYS A 133 -5.71 8.95 -6.12
N GLU A 134 -5.72 7.98 -5.23
CA GLU A 134 -6.90 7.55 -4.47
C GLU A 134 -6.97 8.16 -3.04
N GLY A 135 -6.17 9.20 -2.76
CA GLY A 135 -6.41 10.11 -1.63
C GLY A 135 -5.69 9.79 -0.32
N PHE A 136 -4.62 9.01 -0.34
CA PHE A 136 -3.83 8.66 0.85
C PHE A 136 -2.67 9.60 1.08
N ALA A 137 -2.28 9.70 2.34
CA ALA A 137 -1.08 10.44 2.70
C ALA A 137 0.16 9.64 2.26
N GLU A 138 1.04 10.31 1.53
CA GLU A 138 2.31 9.74 1.09
C GLU A 138 3.44 10.57 1.65
N PHE A 139 4.41 9.88 2.23
CA PHE A 139 5.51 10.51 2.92
C PHE A 139 6.83 9.98 2.39
N VAL A 140 7.87 10.81 2.53
CA VAL A 140 9.27 10.37 2.38
C VAL A 140 9.95 10.53 3.72
N SER A 141 10.61 9.48 4.18
CA SER A 141 11.47 9.52 5.37
C SER A 141 12.89 9.16 4.99
N THR A 142 13.85 9.88 5.58
CA THR A 142 15.28 9.53 5.54
C THR A 142 15.79 9.07 6.91
N ASP A 143 14.88 8.82 7.86
CA ASP A 143 15.20 8.28 9.18
C ASP A 143 15.44 6.78 9.09
N LEU A 144 16.71 6.41 8.89
CA LEU A 144 17.15 5.02 8.79
C LEU A 144 17.00 4.25 10.12
N SER A 145 17.00 4.96 11.25
CA SER A 145 16.82 4.33 12.56
C SER A 145 15.36 3.90 12.73
N LEU A 146 14.42 4.76 12.32
CA LEU A 146 13.00 4.40 12.26
C LEU A 146 12.76 3.23 11.31
N ALA A 147 13.32 3.26 10.09
CA ALA A 147 13.23 2.16 9.13
C ALA A 147 13.71 0.83 9.73
N SER A 148 14.88 0.85 10.37
CA SER A 148 15.47 -0.31 11.03
C SER A 148 14.61 -0.83 12.18
N SER A 149 14.04 0.06 13.02
CA SER A 149 13.17 -0.33 14.13
C SER A 149 11.87 -0.98 13.67
N LEU A 150 11.41 -0.63 12.47
CA LEU A 150 10.23 -1.18 11.82
C LEU A 150 10.56 -2.36 10.91
N GLU A 151 11.83 -2.78 10.80
CA GLU A 151 12.29 -3.83 9.89
C GLU A 151 11.91 -3.56 8.41
N VAL A 152 11.94 -2.28 8.01
CA VAL A 152 11.71 -1.88 6.61
C VAL A 152 13.07 -1.89 5.89
N PRO A 153 13.19 -2.57 4.73
CA PRO A 153 14.40 -2.49 3.93
C PRO A 153 14.68 -1.05 3.49
N VAL A 154 15.95 -0.70 3.26
CA VAL A 154 16.33 0.62 2.74
C VAL A 154 17.19 0.44 1.48
N PRO A 155 16.82 1.06 0.35
CA PRO A 155 15.58 1.80 0.13
C PRO A 155 14.35 0.87 0.16
N GLY A 156 13.25 1.34 0.73
CA GLY A 156 12.04 0.53 0.87
C GLY A 156 10.78 1.31 1.17
N ILE A 157 9.70 0.56 1.33
CA ILE A 157 8.35 1.09 1.40
C ILE A 157 7.62 0.49 2.59
N TYR A 158 7.01 1.36 3.39
CA TYR A 158 6.08 0.99 4.44
C TYR A 158 4.67 1.42 4.01
N GLY A 159 3.77 0.47 3.88
CA GLY A 159 2.35 0.71 3.66
C GLY A 159 1.54 0.40 4.92
N TYR A 160 0.57 1.23 5.23
CA TYR A 160 -0.37 0.99 6.33
C TYR A 160 -1.80 0.94 5.79
N ASN A 161 -2.53 -0.11 6.15
CA ASN A 161 -3.96 -0.24 5.92
C ASN A 161 -4.68 -0.06 7.26
N ALA A 162 -5.38 1.07 7.42
CA ALA A 162 -6.09 1.42 8.63
C ALA A 162 -7.33 0.56 8.87
N ASN A 163 -7.97 0.04 7.81
CA ASN A 163 -9.15 -0.81 7.93
C ASN A 163 -8.80 -2.15 8.59
N ASP A 164 -7.68 -2.75 8.19
CA ASP A 164 -7.21 -4.02 8.74
C ASP A 164 -6.26 -3.83 9.94
N ARG A 165 -5.78 -2.60 10.15
CA ARG A 165 -4.71 -2.23 11.09
C ARG A 165 -3.42 -3.00 10.84
N LEU A 166 -3.09 -3.21 9.57
CA LEU A 166 -1.94 -3.98 9.14
C LEU A 166 -0.89 -3.13 8.44
N SER A 167 0.36 -3.58 8.54
CA SER A 167 1.50 -2.98 7.86
C SER A 167 2.11 -3.90 6.81
N TYR A 168 2.65 -3.28 5.77
CA TYR A 168 3.28 -3.92 4.62
C TYR A 168 4.67 -3.31 4.42
N LYS A 169 5.69 -4.16 4.36
CA LYS A 169 7.09 -3.74 4.31
C LYS A 169 7.73 -4.39 3.10
N LEU A 170 8.16 -3.60 2.12
CA LEU A 170 8.70 -4.12 0.85
C LEU A 170 9.95 -3.36 0.42
N PRO A 171 10.92 -4.02 -0.24
CA PRO A 171 12.03 -3.33 -0.91
C PRO A 171 11.52 -2.38 -1.99
N LEU A 172 12.23 -1.28 -2.21
CA LEU A 172 11.83 -0.31 -3.23
C LEU A 172 12.03 -0.90 -4.64
N SER A 173 10.95 -0.96 -5.42
CA SER A 173 10.96 -1.28 -6.85
C SER A 173 9.64 -0.81 -7.47
N GLU A 174 9.59 -0.58 -8.78
CA GLU A 174 8.33 -0.18 -9.45
C GLU A 174 7.19 -1.19 -9.22
N GLU A 175 7.51 -2.48 -9.18
CA GLU A 175 6.55 -3.53 -8.88
C GLU A 175 6.02 -3.43 -7.44
N ASN A 176 6.93 -3.28 -6.48
CA ASN A 176 6.55 -3.19 -5.07
C ASN A 176 5.81 -1.90 -4.74
N ILE A 177 6.06 -0.80 -5.46
CA ILE A 177 5.26 0.44 -5.34
C ILE A 177 3.81 0.16 -5.73
N LYS A 178 3.57 -0.51 -6.87
CA LYS A 178 2.19 -0.88 -7.27
C LYS A 178 1.56 -1.84 -6.25
N ARG A 179 2.33 -2.84 -5.81
CA ARG A 179 1.87 -3.85 -4.85
C ARG A 179 1.49 -3.22 -3.51
N VAL A 180 2.33 -2.36 -2.93
CA VAL A 180 2.05 -1.74 -1.62
C VAL A 180 0.89 -0.76 -1.70
N ILE A 181 0.72 -0.06 -2.83
CA ILE A 181 -0.49 0.75 -3.08
C ILE A 181 -1.73 -0.12 -2.99
N SER A 182 -1.78 -1.26 -3.69
CA SER A 182 -2.91 -2.19 -3.62
C SER A 182 -3.12 -2.76 -2.22
N LEU A 183 -2.05 -3.21 -1.55
CA LEU A 183 -2.12 -3.83 -0.22
C LEU A 183 -2.63 -2.85 0.85
N SER A 184 -2.16 -1.60 0.79
CA SER A 184 -2.56 -0.55 1.73
C SER A 184 -4.00 -0.08 1.49
N ASN A 185 -4.54 -0.29 0.28
CA ASN A 185 -5.87 0.14 -0.13
C ASN A 185 -6.96 -0.90 0.05
N LEU A 186 -6.62 -2.15 -0.24
CA LEU A 186 -7.56 -3.25 -0.21
C LEU A 186 -7.50 -3.91 1.15
N SER A 187 -8.59 -3.80 1.90
CA SER A 187 -8.84 -4.65 3.06
C SER A 187 -8.77 -6.12 2.69
N ILE A 188 -8.25 -6.96 3.59
CA ILE A 188 -8.19 -8.42 3.37
C ILE A 188 -9.58 -8.96 3.06
N PHE A 189 -10.60 -8.50 3.79
CA PHE A 189 -11.99 -8.74 3.47
C PHE A 189 -12.63 -7.43 3.00
N GLY A 190 -13.23 -7.44 1.81
CA GLY A 190 -13.83 -6.23 1.27
C GLY A 190 -14.86 -6.48 0.19
N PHE A 191 -15.56 -5.42 -0.18
CA PHE A 191 -16.47 -5.43 -1.33
C PHE A 191 -15.73 -4.98 -2.59
N THR A 192 -16.08 -5.54 -3.74
CA THR A 192 -15.67 -4.97 -5.03
C THR A 192 -16.61 -3.86 -5.46
N SER A 193 -16.04 -2.86 -6.11
CA SER A 193 -16.77 -1.81 -6.82
C SER A 193 -16.04 -1.48 -8.13
N PRO A 194 -16.67 -0.76 -9.07
CA PRO A 194 -15.98 -0.22 -10.24
C PRO A 194 -14.76 0.64 -9.87
N ALA A 195 -14.74 1.23 -8.67
CA ALA A 195 -13.65 2.08 -8.20
C ALA A 195 -12.39 1.29 -7.77
N ASN A 196 -12.52 0.07 -7.24
CA ASN A 196 -11.40 -0.68 -6.68
C ASN A 196 -10.99 -1.93 -7.48
N ILE A 197 -11.72 -2.29 -8.54
CA ILE A 197 -11.44 -3.48 -9.34
C ILE A 197 -10.06 -3.45 -10.02
N SER A 198 -9.57 -2.27 -10.37
CA SER A 198 -8.21 -2.07 -10.89
C SER A 198 -7.14 -2.50 -9.87
N LEU A 199 -7.37 -2.22 -8.59
CA LEU A 199 -6.45 -2.57 -7.49
C LEU A 199 -6.41 -4.09 -7.25
N TYR A 200 -7.56 -4.76 -7.35
CA TYR A 200 -7.61 -6.21 -7.26
C TYR A 200 -6.84 -6.87 -8.41
N ARG A 201 -6.90 -6.30 -9.62
CA ARG A 201 -6.13 -6.78 -10.78
C ARG A 201 -4.64 -6.53 -10.68
N SER A 202 -4.21 -5.48 -9.97
CA SER A 202 -2.78 -5.21 -9.74
C SER A 202 -2.18 -6.00 -8.58
N LEU A 203 -3.04 -6.58 -7.73
CA LEU A 203 -2.61 -7.50 -6.69
C LEU A 203 -2.17 -8.83 -7.34
N LYS A 204 -0.87 -9.12 -7.31
CA LYS A 204 -0.32 -10.45 -7.67
C LYS A 204 -0.59 -11.48 -6.57
N GLY A 205 -1.85 -11.65 -6.19
CA GLY A 205 -2.29 -12.52 -5.08
C GLY A 205 -3.51 -13.35 -5.43
N THR A 206 -3.81 -14.33 -4.59
CA THR A 206 -4.96 -15.21 -4.73
C THR A 206 -6.22 -14.52 -4.22
N ILE A 207 -7.23 -14.48 -5.07
CA ILE A 207 -8.54 -13.90 -4.74
C ILE A 207 -9.49 -15.03 -4.34
N PHE A 208 -10.19 -14.78 -3.24
CA PHE A 208 -11.29 -15.62 -2.76
C PHE A 208 -12.59 -14.82 -2.83
N TYR A 209 -13.70 -15.50 -3.02
CA TYR A 209 -15.04 -14.91 -3.07
C TYR A 209 -15.91 -15.59 -2.03
N ILE A 210 -16.45 -14.85 -1.08
CA ILE A 210 -17.43 -15.35 -0.11
C ILE A 210 -18.81 -14.86 -0.50
N PHE A 211 -19.67 -15.80 -0.89
CA PHE A 211 -21.09 -15.57 -1.05
C PHE A 211 -21.79 -15.74 0.29
N PHE A 212 -22.68 -14.81 0.66
CA PHE A 212 -23.42 -14.87 1.92
C PHE A 212 -24.89 -14.50 1.73
N ASP A 213 -25.73 -15.04 2.62
CA ASP A 213 -27.16 -14.79 2.68
C ASP A 213 -27.47 -13.81 3.82
N THR A 214 -27.11 -12.54 3.68
CA THR A 214 -27.46 -11.54 4.71
C THR A 214 -28.06 -10.26 4.12
N LYS A 215 -28.87 -9.61 4.95
CA LYS A 215 -29.41 -8.26 4.73
C LYS A 215 -28.38 -7.15 5.09
N SER A 216 -27.22 -7.51 5.64
CA SER A 216 -26.24 -6.61 6.27
C SER A 216 -24.81 -7.11 6.00
N GLY A 217 -24.14 -6.52 5.00
CA GLY A 217 -22.75 -6.82 4.64
C GLY A 217 -21.69 -6.50 5.72
N PRO A 218 -21.83 -5.45 6.56
CA PRO A 218 -20.85 -5.14 7.61
C PRO A 218 -20.70 -6.21 8.70
N GLU A 219 -21.78 -6.91 9.07
CA GLU A 219 -21.71 -7.99 10.07
C GLU A 219 -20.85 -9.16 9.57
N ALA A 220 -20.94 -9.49 8.28
CA ALA A 220 -20.11 -10.50 7.64
C ALA A 220 -18.61 -10.11 7.67
N LEU A 221 -18.28 -8.82 7.49
CA LEU A 221 -16.89 -8.35 7.59
C LEU A 221 -16.32 -8.52 9.01
N MET A 222 -17.11 -8.24 10.03
CA MET A 222 -16.65 -8.34 11.43
C MET A 222 -16.38 -9.78 11.85
N GLU A 223 -17.15 -10.75 11.34
CA GLU A 223 -16.99 -12.17 11.66
C GLU A 223 -15.58 -12.69 11.36
N TYR A 224 -15.01 -12.27 10.21
CA TYR A 224 -13.72 -12.74 9.72
C TYR A 224 -12.56 -11.79 10.01
N PHE A 225 -12.79 -10.72 10.78
CA PHE A 225 -11.75 -9.75 11.10
C PHE A 225 -10.55 -10.44 11.78
N GLY A 226 -9.35 -10.16 11.26
CA GLY A 226 -8.08 -10.67 11.78
C GLY A 226 -7.72 -12.10 11.37
N VAL A 227 -8.66 -12.87 10.78
CA VAL A 227 -8.48 -14.33 10.59
C VAL A 227 -7.39 -14.67 9.57
N LEU A 228 -7.17 -13.80 8.59
CA LEU A 228 -6.23 -14.02 7.49
C LEU A 228 -5.05 -13.03 7.52
N ASN A 229 -4.77 -12.40 8.66
CA ASN A 229 -3.67 -11.43 8.81
C ASN A 229 -2.30 -12.02 8.46
N ASP A 230 -2.12 -13.32 8.70
CA ASP A 230 -0.88 -14.03 8.35
C ASP A 230 -0.68 -14.15 6.83
N PHE A 231 -1.77 -14.14 6.06
CA PHE A 231 -1.77 -14.22 4.59
C PHE A 231 -1.91 -12.84 3.91
N ARG A 232 -1.71 -11.76 4.68
CA ARG A 232 -1.97 -10.37 4.23
C ARG A 232 -1.26 -9.95 2.95
N TYR A 233 -0.13 -10.58 2.61
CA TYR A 233 0.64 -10.27 1.40
C TYR A 233 0.14 -10.98 0.15
N ASP A 234 -0.64 -12.06 0.31
CA ASP A 234 -0.89 -13.04 -0.74
C ASP A 234 -2.38 -13.17 -1.06
N VAL A 235 -3.26 -12.73 -0.15
CA VAL A 235 -4.69 -13.03 -0.23
C VAL A 235 -5.56 -11.78 -0.14
N ARG A 236 -6.63 -11.75 -0.95
CA ARG A 236 -7.79 -10.89 -0.73
C ARG A 236 -9.08 -11.69 -0.87
N VAL A 237 -10.08 -11.32 -0.07
CA VAL A 237 -11.38 -11.95 0.00
C VAL A 237 -12.44 -10.92 -0.37
N ILE A 238 -13.14 -11.19 -1.47
CA ILE A 238 -14.25 -10.39 -1.94
C ILE A 238 -15.53 -10.95 -1.35
N ILE A 239 -16.23 -10.12 -0.61
CA ILE A 239 -17.51 -10.45 0.01
C ILE A 239 -18.64 -10.07 -0.97
N ILE A 240 -19.46 -11.04 -1.38
CA ILE A 240 -20.52 -10.86 -2.38
C ILE A 240 -21.87 -11.17 -1.74
N PRO A 241 -22.75 -10.16 -1.53
CA PRO A 241 -24.09 -10.42 -1.06
C PRO A 241 -24.83 -11.21 -2.13
N ARG A 242 -25.49 -12.28 -1.71
CA ARG A 242 -26.40 -12.96 -2.61
C ARG A 242 -27.64 -12.09 -2.79
N ILE A 243 -27.74 -11.45 -3.95
CA ILE A 243 -29.00 -10.86 -4.40
C ILE A 243 -29.72 -11.95 -5.20
N LYS A 244 -30.92 -12.31 -4.77
CA LYS A 244 -31.74 -13.33 -5.44
C LYS A 244 -31.85 -12.98 -6.93
N GLU A 245 -31.59 -13.95 -7.80
CA GLU A 245 -31.61 -13.85 -9.27
C GLU A 245 -30.42 -13.13 -9.94
N SER A 246 -29.46 -12.55 -9.19
CA SER A 246 -28.30 -11.88 -9.80
C SER A 246 -27.06 -12.77 -9.98
N VAL A 247 -26.98 -13.89 -9.24
CA VAL A 247 -25.85 -14.83 -9.27
C VAL A 247 -26.39 -16.26 -9.24
N ASP A 248 -25.98 -17.06 -10.22
CA ASP A 248 -26.20 -18.51 -10.20
C ASP A 248 -25.08 -19.20 -9.39
N LEU A 249 -25.40 -19.64 -8.18
CA LEU A 249 -24.46 -20.31 -7.28
C LEU A 249 -24.00 -21.68 -7.81
N SER A 250 -24.80 -22.32 -8.67
CA SER A 250 -24.49 -23.65 -9.19
C SER A 250 -23.24 -23.64 -10.08
N GLU A 251 -22.98 -22.54 -10.78
CA GLU A 251 -21.76 -22.32 -11.55
C GLU A 251 -20.50 -22.37 -10.66
N TYR A 252 -20.65 -22.09 -9.36
CA TYR A 252 -19.57 -22.08 -8.38
C TYR A 252 -19.57 -23.33 -7.49
N GLY A 253 -20.42 -24.33 -7.77
CA GLY A 253 -20.52 -25.56 -6.97
C GLY A 253 -21.16 -25.37 -5.60
N LEU A 254 -21.92 -24.27 -5.43
CA LEU A 254 -22.59 -23.90 -4.19
C LEU A 254 -24.12 -23.99 -4.35
N THR A 255 -24.80 -24.27 -3.24
CA THR A 255 -26.26 -24.13 -3.10
C THR A 255 -26.59 -23.15 -1.98
N GLU A 256 -27.87 -22.79 -1.82
CA GLU A 256 -28.31 -21.89 -0.73
C GLU A 256 -27.94 -22.44 0.66
N GLU A 257 -28.04 -23.76 0.82
CA GLU A 257 -27.68 -24.48 2.05
C GLU A 257 -26.17 -24.52 2.33
N ASN A 258 -25.34 -23.99 1.42
CA ASN A 258 -23.89 -23.96 1.54
C ASN A 258 -23.35 -22.58 1.92
N LEU A 259 -24.24 -21.62 2.20
CA LEU A 259 -23.87 -20.24 2.51
C LEU A 259 -23.62 -20.06 4.03
N PRO A 260 -22.63 -19.24 4.44
CA PRO A 260 -21.65 -18.57 3.58
C PRO A 260 -20.74 -19.56 2.84
N GLY A 261 -20.49 -19.34 1.55
CA GLY A 261 -19.71 -20.24 0.70
C GLY A 261 -18.53 -19.51 0.09
N CYS A 262 -17.33 -20.08 0.19
CA CYS A 262 -16.10 -19.48 -0.31
C CYS A 262 -15.61 -20.23 -1.56
N ILE A 263 -15.14 -19.48 -2.55
CA ILE A 263 -14.50 -20.03 -3.74
C ILE A 263 -13.22 -19.27 -4.06
N SER A 264 -12.20 -19.99 -4.52
CA SER A 264 -11.09 -19.41 -5.27
C SER A 264 -11.05 -20.02 -6.67
N ILE A 265 -10.73 -19.20 -7.66
CA ILE A 265 -10.63 -19.61 -9.06
C ILE A 265 -9.16 -19.45 -9.48
N SER A 266 -8.52 -20.55 -9.89
CA SER A 266 -7.15 -20.52 -10.40
C SER A 266 -7.08 -19.97 -11.82
N GLU A 267 -5.88 -19.59 -12.26
CA GLU A 267 -5.65 -19.01 -13.59
C GLU A 267 -6.08 -19.93 -14.76
N ASP A 268 -6.01 -21.25 -14.56
CA ASP A 268 -6.45 -22.28 -15.51
C ASP A 268 -7.98 -22.54 -15.48
N GLY A 269 -8.72 -21.81 -14.64
CA GLY A 269 -10.16 -21.97 -14.45
C GLY A 269 -10.58 -23.07 -13.46
N GLY A 270 -9.62 -23.71 -12.79
CA GLY A 270 -9.89 -24.60 -11.67
C GLY A 270 -10.60 -23.88 -10.51
N LYS A 271 -11.46 -24.59 -9.78
CA LYS A 271 -12.26 -24.02 -8.69
C LYS A 271 -12.00 -24.79 -7.39
N TYR A 272 -11.66 -24.05 -6.34
CA TYR A 272 -11.58 -24.55 -4.98
C TYR A 272 -12.79 -24.04 -4.22
N VAL A 273 -13.54 -24.92 -3.57
CA VAL A 273 -14.83 -24.58 -2.94
C VAL A 273 -14.85 -25.01 -1.48
N LEU A 274 -15.15 -24.06 -0.60
CA LEU A 274 -15.46 -24.30 0.81
C LEU A 274 -16.93 -23.95 1.07
N LYS A 275 -17.69 -24.93 1.54
CA LYS A 275 -19.11 -24.79 1.90
C LYS A 275 -19.22 -24.48 3.39
N ASN A 276 -20.24 -23.71 3.79
CA ASN A 276 -20.51 -23.39 5.19
C ASN A 276 -19.26 -22.82 5.89
N VAL A 277 -18.70 -21.78 5.29
CA VAL A 277 -17.52 -21.08 5.76
C VAL A 277 -17.76 -20.60 7.19
N SER A 278 -16.75 -20.81 8.01
CA SER A 278 -16.67 -20.31 9.38
C SER A 278 -15.30 -19.68 9.61
N ARG A 279 -15.18 -18.96 10.73
CA ARG A 279 -13.92 -18.39 11.19
C ARG A 279 -12.80 -19.43 11.31
N GLU A 280 -13.13 -20.64 11.75
CA GLU A 280 -12.17 -21.73 11.98
C GLU A 280 -11.75 -22.42 10.68
N SER A 281 -12.67 -22.53 9.72
CA SER A 281 -12.44 -23.30 8.49
C SER A 281 -11.72 -22.49 7.40
N ILE A 282 -11.93 -21.17 7.35
CA ILE A 282 -11.42 -20.34 6.25
C ILE A 282 -9.89 -20.27 6.20
N SER A 283 -9.20 -20.22 7.34
CA SER A 283 -7.74 -20.14 7.38
C SER A 283 -7.08 -21.41 6.83
N GLY A 284 -7.59 -22.58 7.23
CA GLY A 284 -7.13 -23.87 6.69
C GLY A 284 -7.36 -23.97 5.19
N PHE A 285 -8.56 -23.61 4.72
CA PHE A 285 -8.88 -23.62 3.30
C PHE A 285 -7.99 -22.68 2.47
N VAL A 286 -7.74 -21.46 2.95
CA VAL A 286 -6.84 -20.51 2.28
C VAL A 286 -5.44 -21.11 2.15
N LYS A 287 -4.93 -21.72 3.23
CA LYS A 287 -3.63 -22.37 3.23
C LYS A 287 -3.57 -23.50 2.20
N ASP A 288 -4.55 -24.40 2.19
CA ASP A 288 -4.60 -25.53 1.25
C ASP A 288 -4.60 -25.06 -0.21
N VAL A 289 -5.33 -23.98 -0.50
CA VAL A 289 -5.36 -23.38 -1.85
C VAL A 289 -3.99 -22.79 -2.20
N LEU A 290 -3.37 -22.01 -1.31
CA LEU A 290 -2.04 -21.44 -1.57
C LEU A 290 -0.98 -22.51 -1.80
N ASP A 291 -0.96 -23.56 -0.97
CA ASP A 291 -0.02 -24.68 -1.09
C ASP A 291 -0.20 -25.39 -2.44
N SER A 292 -1.45 -25.60 -2.88
CA SER A 292 -1.75 -26.21 -4.19
C SER A 292 -1.34 -25.34 -5.39
N VAL A 293 -1.35 -24.01 -5.24
CA VAL A 293 -0.91 -23.06 -6.28
C VAL A 293 0.61 -23.05 -6.38
N VAL A 294 1.31 -23.13 -5.24
CA VAL A 294 2.78 -23.22 -5.21
C VAL A 294 3.25 -24.49 -5.91
N ASP A 295 2.70 -25.66 -5.57
CA ASP A 295 3.06 -26.94 -6.17
C ASP A 295 2.93 -26.94 -7.70
N ARG A 296 1.86 -26.34 -8.25
CA ARG A 296 1.68 -26.22 -9.70
C ARG A 296 2.69 -25.28 -10.36
N SER A 297 3.06 -24.20 -9.67
CA SER A 297 4.07 -23.25 -10.18
C SER A 297 5.48 -23.85 -10.23
N GLU A 298 5.80 -24.75 -9.30
CA GLU A 298 7.08 -25.48 -9.27
C GLU A 298 7.11 -26.61 -10.32
N MET A 299 5.99 -27.31 -10.53
CA MET A 299 5.86 -28.27 -11.64
C MET A 299 5.99 -27.59 -13.02
N GLY A 300 5.52 -26.35 -13.17
CA GLY A 300 5.73 -25.55 -14.39
C GLY A 300 7.18 -25.10 -14.60
N LYS A 301 8.01 -25.06 -13.55
CA LYS A 301 9.45 -24.72 -13.62
C LYS A 301 10.34 -25.96 -13.75
N CYS A 302 9.89 -27.11 -13.24
CA CYS A 302 10.52 -28.42 -13.41
C CYS A 302 9.71 -29.27 -14.40
N GLY A 303 9.74 -28.89 -15.69
CA GLY A 303 8.85 -29.48 -16.70
C GLY A 303 9.45 -29.63 -18.09
N ASN A 304 10.74 -29.91 -18.21
CA ASN A 304 11.29 -30.64 -19.35
C ASN A 304 11.99 -31.92 -18.83
N TRP A 305 11.20 -32.79 -18.21
CA TRP A 305 11.57 -34.17 -17.95
C TRP A 305 10.44 -35.04 -18.46
N GLY A 306 10.48 -35.31 -19.76
CA GLY A 306 9.65 -36.34 -20.36
C GLY A 306 10.17 -37.71 -19.92
N TRP A 307 9.40 -38.47 -19.16
CA TRP A 307 9.43 -39.93 -19.09
C TRP A 307 8.08 -40.41 -18.56
N PHE A 308 7.40 -41.47 -18.99
CA PHE A 308 7.48 -42.34 -20.16
C PHE A 308 6.11 -43.05 -20.12
N ARG A 309 5.38 -43.08 -21.24
CA ARG A 309 4.32 -44.07 -21.45
C ARG A 309 4.99 -45.19 -22.23
N GLU A 310 5.21 -46.34 -21.61
CA GLU A 310 5.24 -47.62 -22.31
C GLU A 310 4.51 -48.64 -21.42
N ASP A 311 3.48 -49.23 -22.07
CA ASP A 311 2.68 -50.43 -21.79
C ASP A 311 1.92 -50.61 -20.47
#